data_AF-A0A949MDJ2-F1
#
_entry.id   AF-A0A949MDJ2-F1
#
_cell.length_a   1.000
_cell.length_b   1.000
_cell.length_c   1.000
_cell.angle_alpha   90.00
_cell.angle_beta   90.00
_cell.angle_gamma   90.00
#
_symmetry.space_group_name_H-M   'P 1'
#
loop_
_entity.id
_entity.type
_entity.pdbx_description
1 polymer ?
#
loop_
_entity_poly.entity_id
_entity_poly.type
_entity_poly.pdbx_seq_one_letter_code
_entity_poly.pdbx_strand_id
1 'polypeptide(L)' 'MNIVLFEEKRVRRAWDEAGRRWYFAIVDVIAVLTGSARASKLHAHATNASDIG' A
#
# COMPACT_ATOMS: atom_id res chain seq x y z
N MET A 1 7.01 -0.09 -6.28
CA MET A 1 6.50 -0.22 -4.89
C MET A 1 7.02 -1.53 -4.32
N ASN A 2 7.80 -1.49 -3.24
CA ASN A 2 8.37 -2.70 -2.60
C ASN A 2 7.72 -2.90 -1.22
N ILE A 3 7.70 -4.13 -0.70
CA ILE A 3 7.09 -4.48 0.58
C ILE A 3 8.19 -4.86 1.57
N VAL A 4 8.11 -4.34 2.79
CA VAL A 4 8.98 -4.71 3.91
C VAL A 4 8.15 -5.18 5.09
N LEU A 5 8.78 -5.94 5.99
CA LEU A 5 8.19 -6.36 7.24
C LEU A 5 8.56 -5.37 8.36
N PHE A 6 7.56 -4.92 9.12
CA PHE A 6 7.73 -4.10 10.31
C PHE A 6 6.70 -4.56 11.35
N GLU A 7 7.16 -4.96 12.54
CA GLU A 7 6.32 -5.57 13.58
C GLU A 7 5.40 -6.67 13.05
N GLU A 8 5.96 -7.61 12.28
CA GLU A 8 5.24 -8.72 11.63
C GLU A 8 4.14 -8.30 10.63
N LYS A 9 4.00 -7.00 10.37
CA LYS A 9 3.06 -6.42 9.40
C LYS A 9 3.78 -5.98 8.13
N ARG A 10 3.09 -6.10 7.00
CA ARG A 10 3.60 -5.71 5.68
C ARG A 10 3.40 -4.21 5.47
N VAL A 11 4.48 -3.48 5.22
CA VAL A 11 4.46 -2.03 4.94
C VAL A 11 5.02 -1.78 3.55
N ARG A 12 4.28 -1.04 2.72
CA ARG A 12 4.76 -0.63 1.39
C ARG A 12 5.69 0.56 1.49
N ARG A 13 6.83 0.47 0.79
CA ARG A 13 7.81 1.54 0.64
C ARG A 13 8.20 1.78 -0.81
N ALA A 14 8.65 2.99 -1.11
CA ALA A 14 9.26 3.35 -2.37
C ALA A 14 10.56 4.13 -2.12
N TRP A 15 11.56 3.88 -2.96
CA TRP A 15 12.78 4.67 -3.00
C TRP A 15 12.60 5.78 -4.04
N ASP A 16 12.96 7.00 -3.67
CA ASP A 16 13.08 8.14 -4.57
C ASP A 16 14.56 8.44 -4.76
N GLU A 17 15.07 8.17 -5.96
CA GLU A 17 16.47 8.37 -6.32
C GLU A 17 16.86 9.85 -6.36
N ALA A 18 15.97 10.72 -6.85
CA ALA A 18 16.24 12.15 -6.99
C ALA A 18 16.35 12.83 -5.62
N GLY A 19 15.42 12.51 -4.72
CA GLY A 19 15.43 13.03 -3.36
C GLY A 19 16.35 12.27 -2.40
N ARG A 20 16.79 11.05 -2.75
CA ARG A 20 17.43 10.07 -1.85
C ARG A 20 16.61 9.84 -0.57
N ARG A 21 15.30 9.65 -0.73
CA ARG A 21 14.34 9.54 0.38
C ARG A 21 13.49 8.28 0.25
N TRP A 22 13.07 7.76 1.40
CA TRP A 22 12.10 6.70 1.50
C TRP A 22 10.70 7.26 1.67
N TYR A 23 9.75 6.74 0.90
CA TYR A 23 8.33 7.00 1.05
C TYR A 23 7.64 5.74 1.55
N PHE A 24 6.69 5.90 2.46
CA PHE A 24 5.89 4.81 3.01
C PHE A 24 4.42 5.05 2.73
N ALA A 25 3.65 3.98 2.54
CA ALA A 25 2.21 4.09 2.40
C ALA A 25 1.60 4.48 3.77
N ILE A 26 1.04 5.69 3.86
CA ILE A 26 0.47 6.22 5.10
C ILE A 26 -0.62 5.32 5.69
N VAL A 27 -1.43 4.68 4.82
CA VAL A 27 -2.47 3.73 5.24
C VAL A 27 -1.89 2.49 5.93
N ASP A 28 -0.71 2.02 5.50
CA ASP A 28 -0.06 0.86 6.10
C ASP A 28 0.55 1.26 7.46
N VAL A 29 1.14 2.47 7.57
CA VAL A 29 1.68 3.01 8.83
C VAL A 29 0.58 3.18 9.88
N ILE A 30 -0.56 3.78 9.51
CA ILE A 30 -1.70 3.93 10.42
C ILE A 30 -2.20 2.56 10.88
N ALA A 31 -2.34 1.58 9.96
CA ALA A 31 -2.79 0.24 10.31
C ALA A 31 -1.85 -0.49 11.29
N VAL A 32 -0.54 -0.27 11.17
CA VAL A 32 0.44 -0.76 12.15
C VAL A 32 0.16 -0.13 13.51
N LEU A 33 0.17 1.20 13.57
CA LEU A 33 0.11 1.97 14.82
C LEU A 33 -1.22 1.83 15.55
N THR A 34 -2.34 1.70 14.84
CA THR A 34 -3.67 1.59 15.44
C THR A 34 -4.14 0.15 15.60
N GLY A 35 -3.33 -0.85 15.21
CA GLY A 35 -3.76 -2.25 15.19
C GLY A 35 -4.93 -2.54 14.24
N SER A 36 -5.23 -1.64 13.29
CA SER A 36 -6.39 -1.79 12.42
C SER A 36 -6.16 -2.90 11.39
N ALA A 37 -7.10 -3.84 11.29
CA ALA A 37 -7.09 -4.92 10.30
C ALA A 37 -7.42 -4.44 8.86
N ARG A 38 -7.29 -3.14 8.56
CA ARG A 38 -7.42 -2.64 7.19
C ARG A 38 -6.21 -3.07 6.38
N ALA A 39 -6.19 -4.33 5.97
CA ALA A 39 -5.43 -4.77 4.82
C ALA A 39 -5.93 -3.94 3.63
N SER A 40 -5.04 -3.11 3.09
CA SER A 40 -5.24 -2.33 1.87
C SER A 40 -5.54 -3.25 0.68
N LYS A 41 -6.74 -3.83 0.63
CA LYS A 41 -7.35 -4.31 -0.59
C LYS A 41 -7.87 -3.07 -1.29
N LEU A 42 -7.04 -2.49 -2.15
CA LEU A 42 -7.58 -1.72 -3.25
C LEU A 42 -8.39 -2.74 -4.07
N HIS A 43 -9.72 -2.73 -3.91
CA HIS A 43 -10.59 -3.34 -4.91
C HIS A 43 -10.32 -2.57 -6.19
N ALA A 44 -9.40 -3.05 -7.03
CA ALA A 44 -9.47 -2.74 -8.43
C ALA A 44 -10.78 -3.36 -8.90
N HIS A 45 -11.83 -2.55 -9.01
CA HIS A 45 -12.97 -2.94 -9.81
C HIS A 45 -12.44 -2.98 -11.23
N ALA A 46 -12.02 -4.16 -11.68
CA ALA A 46 -11.83 -4.40 -13.09
C ALA A 46 -13.24 -4.34 -13.69
N THR A 47 -13.63 -3.18 -14.20
CA THR A 47 -14.73 -3.09 -15.17
C THR A 47 -14.30 -3.96 -16.35
N ASN A 48 -15.04 -5.03 -16.62
CA ASN A 48 -14.74 -5.86 -17.77
C ASN A 48 -15.12 -5.08 -19.03
N ALA A 49 -14.40 -5.30 -20.14
CA ALA A 49 -14.69 -4.64 -21.41
C ALA A 49 -16.12 -4.89 -21.94
N SER A 50 -16.86 -5.84 -21.34
CA SER A 50 -18.28 -6.10 -21.61
C SER A 50 -19.25 -5.10 -20.96
N ASP A 51 -18.78 -4.25 -20.05
CA ASP A 51 -19.60 -3.29 -19.30
C ASP A 51 -19.66 -1.90 -19.96
N ILE A 52 -18.89 -1.69 -21.02
CA ILE A 52 -18.94 -0.52 -21.90
C ILE A 52 -19.55 -0.98 -23.22
N GLY A 53 -20.84 -0.70 -23.40
CA GLY A 53 -21.55 -0.93 -24.66
C GLY A 53 -20.97 -0.14 -25.83
#